data_AF-A0A2W4ZDE4-F1
#
_entry.id   AF-A0A2W4ZDE4-F1
#
_cell.length_a   1.000
_cell.length_b   1.000
_cell.length_c   1.000
_cell.angle_alpha   90.00
_cell.angle_beta   90.00
_cell.angle_gamma   90.00
#
_symmetry.space_group_name_H-M   'P 1'
#
loop_
_entity.id
_entity.type
_entity.pdbx_description
1 polymer ?
#
loop_
_entity_poly.entity_id
_entity_poly.type
_entity_poly.pdbx_seq_one_letter_code
_entity_poly.pdbx_strand_id
1 'polypeptide(L)'
;MKTHLKLSAAVAALALLGGCGALRGKGPARTPVVGQRVPILASENLAEVDPALANLQVVLPLAETNADWAQPGGNPSKSMGHVALGDTLRQAWSARIEGGNTRTRLAAAPVVAGGRLYVIDVNGMVTAMAADTGATVWTAQAVKGDENPRARFGGGVSVDGNRAFATDGLGDVVAFDTADGKEVWRAKPGGPLRGAPTVANGQVYVVSQDNQLFALDQADGKVVWTQSGSLEAQGVFGVAAPATGQGTVVAGF
;
A
#
# COMPACT_ATOMS: atom_id res chain seq x y z
N MET A 1 11.66 70.86 14.33
CA MET A 1 11.94 69.91 15.44
C MET A 1 10.91 68.77 15.62
N LYS A 2 9.86 68.62 14.77
CA LYS A 2 8.85 67.54 14.91
C LYS A 2 8.94 66.41 13.87
N THR A 3 9.76 66.58 12.83
CA THR A 3 9.93 65.62 11.72
C THR A 3 10.99 64.56 12.00
N HIS A 4 12.04 64.87 12.75
CA HIS A 4 13.09 63.90 13.09
C HIS A 4 12.63 62.81 14.07
N LEU A 5 11.69 63.13 14.97
CA LEU A 5 11.17 62.18 15.96
C LEU A 5 10.29 61.07 15.32
N LYS A 6 9.59 61.39 14.21
CA LYS A 6 8.75 60.43 13.48
C LYS A 6 9.60 59.45 12.65
N LEU A 7 10.75 59.89 12.14
CA LEU A 7 11.66 59.04 11.39
C LEU A 7 12.35 58.02 12.29
N SER A 8 12.74 58.42 13.51
CA SER A 8 13.34 57.52 14.50
C SER A 8 12.37 56.45 15.01
N ALA A 9 11.09 56.80 15.19
CA ALA A 9 10.05 55.85 15.59
C ALA A 9 9.74 54.83 14.48
N ALA A 10 9.77 55.24 13.21
CA ALA A 10 9.56 54.34 12.07
C ALA A 10 10.72 53.34 11.90
N VAL A 11 11.97 53.76 12.09
CA VAL A 11 13.15 52.87 12.03
C VAL A 11 13.15 51.86 13.18
N ALA A 12 12.73 52.26 14.39
CA ALA A 12 12.59 51.35 15.53
C ALA A 12 11.47 50.31 15.33
N ALA A 13 10.36 50.69 14.69
CA ALA A 13 9.27 49.77 14.34
C ALA A 13 9.66 48.77 13.23
N LEU A 14 10.49 49.18 12.26
CA LEU A 14 11.04 48.29 11.22
C LEU A 14 12.07 47.30 11.77
N ALA A 15 12.82 47.66 12.81
CA ALA A 15 13.75 46.74 13.48
C ALA A 15 13.03 45.63 14.28
N LEU A 16 11.80 45.89 14.76
CA LEU A 16 10.98 44.90 15.48
C LEU A 16 10.31 43.88 14.54
N LEU A 17 10.17 44.19 13.25
CA LEU A 17 9.59 43.29 12.24
C LEU A 17 10.59 42.23 11.72
N GLY A 18 11.88 42.37 12.00
CA GLY A 18 12.93 41.40 11.62
C GLY A 18 13.12 40.23 12.59
N GLY A 19 12.36 40.18 13.70
CA GLY A 19 12.62 39.27 14.83
C GLY A 19 12.03 37.86 14.75
N CYS A 20 11.25 37.50 13.72
CA CYS A 20 10.56 36.21 13.67
C CYS A 20 11.48 34.98 13.51
N GLY A 21 12.79 35.16 13.33
CA GLY A 21 13.77 34.07 13.30
C GLY A 21 14.28 33.62 14.66
N ALA A 22 14.20 34.45 15.71
CA ALA A 22 14.82 34.18 17.01
C ALA A 22 14.03 33.20 17.90
N LEU A 23 12.77 32.91 17.54
CA LEU A 23 11.87 32.02 18.28
C LEU A 23 11.70 30.63 17.64
N ARG A 24 12.43 30.32 16.55
CA ARG A 24 12.48 28.94 16.04
C ARG A 24 13.37 28.11 16.96
N GLY A 25 12.73 27.39 17.88
CA GLY A 25 13.36 26.31 18.64
C GLY A 25 14.21 25.45 17.71
N LYS A 26 15.43 25.13 18.15
CA LYS A 26 16.36 24.27 17.41
C LYS A 26 15.61 23.00 17.00
N GLY A 27 15.30 22.87 15.71
CA GLY A 27 14.93 21.58 15.14
C GLY A 27 16.00 20.55 15.49
N PRO A 28 15.65 19.24 15.48
CA PRO A 28 16.60 18.20 15.83
C PRO A 28 17.91 18.40 15.06
N ALA A 29 19.04 18.25 15.76
CA ALA A 29 20.36 18.44 15.17
C ALA A 29 20.46 17.60 13.90
N ARG A 30 20.53 18.26 12.74
CA ARG A 30 20.81 17.56 11.49
C ARG A 30 22.25 17.07 11.59
N THR A 31 22.44 15.76 11.73
CA THR A 31 23.75 15.14 11.66
C THR A 31 24.42 15.60 10.37
N PRO A 32 25.57 16.30 10.43
CA PRO A 32 26.30 16.67 9.23
C PRO A 32 26.68 15.38 8.49
N VAL A 33 26.22 15.23 7.26
CA VAL A 33 26.71 14.18 6.37
C VAL A 33 28.14 14.58 5.98
N VAL A 34 29.12 13.96 6.62
CA VAL A 34 30.55 14.18 6.37
C VAL A 34 31.03 13.14 5.36
N GLY A 35 31.76 13.57 4.32
CA GLY A 35 32.35 12.69 3.32
C GLY A 35 31.91 12.99 1.89
N GLN A 36 32.63 12.41 0.93
CA GLN A 36 32.28 12.50 -0.49
C GLN A 36 31.05 11.64 -0.77
N ARG A 37 30.01 12.27 -1.31
CA ARG A 37 28.82 11.54 -1.77
C ARG A 37 29.17 10.77 -3.04
N VAL A 38 29.10 9.45 -2.97
CA VAL A 38 29.20 8.56 -4.14
C VAL A 38 27.79 8.12 -4.51
N PRO A 39 27.30 8.39 -5.73
CA PRO A 39 26.03 7.84 -6.20
C PRO A 39 26.07 6.31 -6.15
N ILE A 40 25.07 5.70 -5.51
CA ILE A 40 24.93 4.23 -5.48
C ILE A 40 24.48 3.71 -6.86
N LEU A 41 23.80 4.55 -7.63
CA LEU A 41 23.43 4.32 -9.02
C LEU A 41 24.46 5.02 -9.92
N ALA A 42 25.61 4.37 -10.15
CA ALA A 42 26.65 4.90 -11.05
C ALA A 42 26.29 4.75 -12.54
N SER A 43 25.29 3.93 -12.85
CA SER A 43 24.77 3.76 -14.20
C SER A 43 23.55 4.64 -14.41
N GLU A 44 23.76 5.93 -14.62
CA GLU A 44 22.84 6.68 -15.46
C GLU A 44 23.11 6.25 -16.90
N ASN A 45 22.58 5.07 -17.29
CA ASN A 45 22.28 4.85 -18.69
C ASN A 45 21.19 5.87 -19.01
N LEU A 46 21.61 7.07 -19.40
CA LEU A 46 20.71 8.08 -19.92
C LEU A 46 20.00 7.41 -21.10
N ALA A 47 18.72 7.10 -20.92
CA ALA A 47 17.91 6.58 -22.00
C ALA A 47 17.93 7.65 -23.11
N GLU A 48 18.55 7.33 -24.25
CA GLU A 48 18.52 8.20 -25.41
C GLU A 48 17.16 8.04 -26.10
N VAL A 49 16.56 9.16 -26.50
CA VAL A 49 15.31 9.14 -27.26
C VAL A 49 15.60 8.46 -28.59
N ASP A 50 14.96 7.31 -28.85
CA ASP A 50 15.04 6.65 -30.14
C ASP A 50 14.36 7.51 -31.21
N PRO A 51 15.11 8.10 -32.17
CA PRO A 51 14.52 8.95 -33.20
C PRO A 51 13.52 8.20 -34.09
N ALA A 52 13.60 6.86 -34.16
CA ALA A 52 12.66 6.04 -34.90
C ALA A 52 11.25 6.07 -34.29
N LEU A 53 11.12 6.36 -32.98
CA LEU A 53 9.84 6.46 -32.29
C LEU A 53 9.24 7.87 -32.31
N ALA A 54 9.93 8.87 -32.88
CA ALA A 54 9.50 10.26 -32.85
C ALA A 54 8.12 10.51 -33.49
N ASN A 55 7.73 9.68 -34.47
CA ASN A 55 6.46 9.79 -35.17
C ASN A 55 5.44 8.71 -34.75
N LEU A 56 5.77 7.88 -33.76
CA LEU A 56 4.86 6.85 -33.28
C LEU A 56 3.74 7.53 -32.49
N GLN A 57 2.53 7.55 -33.06
CA GLN A 57 1.37 8.06 -32.35
C GLN A 57 0.96 7.08 -31.23
N VAL A 58 1.02 7.56 -29.99
CA VAL A 58 0.48 6.83 -28.84
C VAL A 58 -1.00 7.19 -28.71
N VAL A 59 -1.87 6.28 -29.13
CA VAL A 59 -3.32 6.43 -28.96
C VAL A 59 -3.72 5.73 -27.68
N LEU A 60 -4.28 6.49 -26.74
CA LEU A 60 -4.86 5.93 -25.52
C LEU A 60 -6.25 5.35 -25.84
N PRO A 61 -6.65 4.24 -25.21
CA PRO A 61 -8.02 3.74 -25.30
C PRO A 61 -9.00 4.74 -24.69
N LEU A 62 -10.30 4.52 -24.84
CA LEU A 62 -11.30 5.33 -24.15
C LEU A 62 -11.10 5.21 -22.61
N ALA A 63 -11.35 6.30 -21.88
CA ALA A 63 -11.32 6.26 -20.43
C ALA A 63 -12.54 5.50 -19.89
N GLU A 64 -12.33 4.58 -18.95
CA GLU A 64 -13.38 3.69 -18.42
C GLU A 64 -13.56 3.85 -16.92
N THR A 65 -14.81 3.73 -16.44
CA THR A 65 -15.10 3.70 -15.00
C THR A 65 -14.64 2.38 -14.41
N ASN A 66 -13.82 2.45 -13.35
CA ASN A 66 -13.44 1.27 -12.59
C ASN A 66 -14.28 1.17 -11.30
N ALA A 67 -15.31 0.33 -11.32
CA ALA A 67 -16.16 0.09 -10.16
C ALA A 67 -15.51 -0.87 -9.13
N ASP A 68 -14.61 -1.74 -9.59
CA ASP A 68 -14.05 -2.82 -8.80
C ASP A 68 -12.52 -2.90 -8.97
N TRP A 69 -11.79 -2.36 -7.99
CA TRP A 69 -10.36 -2.64 -7.82
C TRP A 69 -10.17 -3.73 -6.76
N ALA A 70 -10.53 -4.96 -7.12
CA ALA A 70 -10.66 -6.06 -6.17
C ALA A 70 -9.34 -6.51 -5.54
N GLN A 71 -8.19 -6.13 -6.10
CA GLN A 71 -6.86 -6.48 -5.59
C GLN A 71 -5.96 -5.24 -5.58
N PRO A 72 -4.92 -5.16 -4.72
CA PRO A 72 -3.97 -4.07 -4.79
C PRO A 72 -3.31 -4.00 -6.16
N GLY A 73 -3.22 -2.80 -6.74
CA GLY A 73 -2.89 -2.60 -8.15
C GLY A 73 -4.08 -2.71 -9.10
N GLY A 74 -5.31 -2.79 -8.58
CA GLY A 74 -6.55 -2.87 -9.34
C GLY A 74 -7.03 -4.29 -9.56
N ASN A 75 -6.17 -5.13 -10.13
CA ASN A 75 -6.51 -6.48 -10.57
C ASN A 75 -5.27 -7.40 -10.44
N PRO A 76 -5.37 -8.70 -10.78
CA PRO A 76 -4.24 -9.63 -10.64
C PRO A 76 -2.99 -9.20 -11.43
N SER A 77 -3.18 -8.55 -12.58
CA SER A 77 -2.09 -8.08 -13.45
C SER A 77 -1.44 -6.76 -12.99
N LYS A 78 -1.99 -6.13 -11.94
CA LYS A 78 -1.54 -4.82 -11.42
C LYS A 78 -1.62 -3.69 -12.46
N SER A 79 -2.53 -3.82 -13.44
CA SER A 79 -2.67 -2.90 -14.56
C SER A 79 -4.13 -2.51 -14.78
N MET A 80 -4.50 -1.28 -14.40
CA MET A 80 -5.88 -0.79 -14.46
C MET A 80 -6.27 -0.14 -15.79
N GLY A 81 -5.34 0.00 -16.73
CA GLY A 81 -5.59 0.67 -18.00
C GLY A 81 -5.89 2.17 -17.85
N HIS A 82 -6.74 2.70 -18.74
CA HIS A 82 -7.09 4.11 -18.78
C HIS A 82 -8.34 4.40 -17.94
N VAL A 83 -8.16 4.60 -16.64
CA VAL A 83 -9.28 4.83 -15.72
C VAL A 83 -9.78 6.28 -15.85
N ALA A 84 -11.09 6.44 -15.96
CA ALA A 84 -11.77 7.73 -15.96
C ALA A 84 -11.72 8.38 -14.57
N LEU A 85 -11.45 9.69 -14.55
CA LEU A 85 -11.54 10.53 -13.36
C LEU A 85 -12.50 11.69 -13.65
N GLY A 86 -13.40 11.98 -12.72
CA GLY A 86 -14.32 13.11 -12.88
C GLY A 86 -13.62 14.46 -12.79
N ASP A 87 -14.11 15.45 -13.54
CA ASP A 87 -13.54 16.81 -13.60
C ASP A 87 -13.60 17.55 -12.25
N THR A 88 -14.53 17.17 -11.38
CA THR A 88 -14.72 17.78 -10.06
C THR A 88 -14.73 16.70 -8.99
N LEU A 89 -13.79 16.79 -8.05
CA LEU A 89 -13.66 15.86 -6.94
C LEU A 89 -14.19 16.50 -5.66
N ARG A 90 -15.00 15.74 -4.93
CA ARG A 90 -15.45 16.05 -3.58
C ARG A 90 -15.31 14.82 -2.70
N GLN A 91 -15.10 15.01 -1.40
CA GLN A 91 -15.16 13.91 -0.44
C GLN A 91 -16.56 13.29 -0.49
N ALA A 92 -16.64 11.99 -0.82
CA ALA A 92 -17.91 11.26 -0.79
C ALA A 92 -18.29 10.92 0.65
N TRP A 93 -17.37 10.31 1.39
CA TRP A 93 -17.49 9.99 2.81
C TRP A 93 -16.09 9.78 3.40
N SER A 94 -16.01 9.61 4.72
CA SER A 94 -14.78 9.24 5.42
C SER A 94 -15.07 8.28 6.55
N ALA A 95 -14.24 7.25 6.70
CA ALA A 95 -14.30 6.32 7.83
C ALA A 95 -12.94 6.26 8.53
N ARG A 96 -12.96 5.89 9.82
CA ARG A 96 -11.77 5.69 10.62
C ARG A 96 -11.51 4.19 10.76
N ILE A 97 -10.30 3.78 10.42
CA ILE A 97 -9.81 2.43 10.68
C ILE A 97 -8.93 2.48 11.92
N GLU A 98 -9.23 1.63 12.89
CA GLU A 98 -8.53 1.65 14.16
C GLU A 98 -7.11 1.11 14.04
N GLY A 99 -6.27 1.56 14.97
CA GLY A 99 -4.87 1.17 15.05
C GLY A 99 -3.91 2.03 14.23
N GLY A 100 -2.66 1.57 14.23
CA GLY A 100 -1.53 2.31 13.68
C GLY A 100 -0.89 3.28 14.68
N ASN A 101 0.44 3.37 14.65
CA ASN A 101 1.26 4.34 15.36
C ASN A 101 2.58 4.54 14.58
N THR A 102 3.56 5.22 15.18
CA THR A 102 4.86 5.48 14.52
C THR A 102 5.66 4.22 14.20
N ARG A 103 5.39 3.09 14.87
CA ARG A 103 6.07 1.79 14.70
C ARG A 103 5.27 0.77 13.90
N THR A 104 3.94 0.81 13.96
CA THR A 104 3.06 -0.09 13.18
C THR A 104 2.15 0.76 12.30
N ARG A 105 2.19 0.57 10.97
CA ARG A 105 1.40 1.40 10.04
C ARG A 105 0.32 0.56 9.37
N LEU A 106 -0.81 1.19 9.06
CA LEU A 106 -1.79 0.68 8.11
C LEU A 106 -1.16 0.75 6.71
N ALA A 107 -0.49 -0.32 6.30
CA ALA A 107 0.24 -0.39 5.04
C ALA A 107 -0.56 -1.06 3.91
N ALA A 108 -1.62 -1.81 4.26
CA ALA A 108 -2.48 -2.46 3.29
C ALA A 108 -3.36 -1.44 2.55
N ALA A 109 -3.35 -1.48 1.22
CA ALA A 109 -4.25 -0.68 0.40
C ALA A 109 -5.69 -1.24 0.53
N PRO A 110 -6.71 -0.37 0.65
CA PRO A 110 -8.11 -0.81 0.56
C PRO A 110 -8.41 -1.35 -0.84
N VAL A 111 -9.28 -2.35 -0.91
CA VAL A 111 -9.80 -2.89 -2.18
C VAL A 111 -11.31 -2.72 -2.25
N VAL A 112 -11.86 -2.55 -3.46
CA VAL A 112 -13.31 -2.46 -3.68
C VAL A 112 -13.74 -3.56 -4.63
N ALA A 113 -14.76 -4.31 -4.24
CA ALA A 113 -15.34 -5.39 -5.03
C ALA A 113 -16.82 -5.60 -4.65
N GLY A 114 -17.70 -5.68 -5.65
CA GLY A 114 -19.12 -6.02 -5.46
C GLY A 114 -19.86 -5.02 -4.56
N GLY A 115 -19.54 -3.73 -4.72
CA GLY A 115 -20.13 -2.65 -3.91
C GLY A 115 -19.64 -2.58 -2.47
N ARG A 116 -18.58 -3.32 -2.12
CA ARG A 116 -17.97 -3.31 -0.78
C ARG A 116 -16.51 -2.89 -0.83
N LEU A 117 -16.09 -2.11 0.15
CA LEU A 117 -14.71 -1.74 0.42
C LEU A 117 -14.17 -2.62 1.56
N TYR A 118 -12.99 -3.21 1.35
CA TYR A 118 -12.34 -4.10 2.31
C TYR A 118 -11.03 -3.48 2.77
N VAL A 119 -10.80 -3.54 4.07
CA VAL A 119 -9.56 -3.08 4.74
C VAL A 119 -9.14 -4.10 5.77
N ILE A 120 -7.84 -4.15 6.06
CA ILE A 120 -7.29 -4.87 7.20
C ILE A 120 -6.49 -3.92 8.08
N ASP A 121 -6.72 -3.98 9.39
CA ASP A 121 -6.02 -3.14 10.36
C ASP A 121 -4.68 -3.76 10.84
N VAL A 122 -3.95 -3.04 11.69
CA VAL A 122 -2.66 -3.51 12.23
C VAL A 122 -2.77 -4.69 13.20
N ASN A 123 -3.97 -5.03 13.65
CA ASN A 123 -4.25 -6.16 14.52
C ASN A 123 -4.76 -7.38 13.74
N GLY A 124 -4.86 -7.28 12.41
CA GLY A 124 -5.39 -8.34 11.55
C GLY A 124 -6.92 -8.40 11.54
N MET A 125 -7.63 -7.33 11.90
CA MET A 125 -9.08 -7.26 11.73
C MET A 125 -9.42 -6.82 10.31
N VAL A 126 -10.11 -7.67 9.56
CA VAL A 126 -10.67 -7.37 8.25
C VAL A 126 -12.04 -6.73 8.45
N THR A 127 -12.27 -5.58 7.84
CA THR A 127 -13.55 -4.88 7.85
C THR A 127 -14.05 -4.75 6.42
N ALA A 128 -15.27 -5.23 6.16
CA ALA A 128 -16.00 -4.92 4.95
C ALA A 128 -16.98 -3.78 5.21
N MET A 129 -16.98 -2.78 4.35
CA MET A 129 -17.85 -1.61 4.40
C MET A 129 -18.61 -1.47 3.09
N ALA A 130 -19.80 -0.89 3.11
CA ALA A 130 -20.50 -0.48 1.89
C ALA A 130 -19.67 0.63 1.19
N ALA A 131 -19.37 0.45 -0.10
CA ALA A 131 -18.45 1.34 -0.81
C ALA A 131 -19.00 2.77 -1.02
N ASP A 132 -20.33 2.91 -1.01
CA ASP A 132 -21.05 4.16 -1.25
C ASP A 132 -21.22 5.03 0.02
N THR A 133 -21.32 4.40 1.19
CA THR A 133 -21.64 5.05 2.47
C THR A 133 -20.54 4.92 3.52
N GLY A 134 -19.64 3.94 3.38
CA GLY A 134 -18.65 3.59 4.40
C GLY A 134 -19.23 2.83 5.60
N ALA A 135 -20.51 2.45 5.58
CA ALA A 135 -21.13 1.71 6.67
C ALA A 135 -20.54 0.30 6.78
N THR A 136 -20.15 -0.11 7.99
CA THR A 136 -19.64 -1.48 8.23
C THR A 136 -20.71 -2.52 7.95
N VAL A 137 -20.38 -3.48 7.09
CA VAL A 137 -21.22 -4.65 6.78
C VAL A 137 -20.87 -5.79 7.72
N TRP A 138 -19.58 -6.11 7.85
CA TRP A 138 -19.07 -7.13 8.76
C TRP A 138 -17.61 -6.87 9.13
N THR A 139 -17.17 -7.53 10.20
CA THR A 139 -15.77 -7.60 10.64
C THR A 139 -15.38 -9.03 10.91
N ALA A 140 -14.16 -9.43 10.53
CA ALA A 140 -13.63 -10.77 10.75
C ALA A 140 -12.16 -10.73 11.17
N GLN A 141 -11.74 -11.63 12.06
CA GLN A 141 -10.37 -11.68 12.54
C GLN A 141 -9.51 -12.60 11.64
N ALA A 142 -8.52 -12.03 10.96
CA ALA A 142 -7.56 -12.78 10.14
C ALA A 142 -6.42 -13.42 10.97
N VAL A 143 -6.27 -13.04 12.24
CA VAL A 143 -5.30 -13.65 13.18
C VAL A 143 -6.02 -14.58 14.15
N LYS A 144 -5.47 -15.76 14.46
CA LYS A 144 -5.96 -16.61 15.56
C LYS A 144 -4.90 -16.80 16.65
N GLY A 145 -5.37 -16.91 17.89
CA GLY A 145 -4.54 -17.25 19.05
C GLY A 145 -3.79 -16.07 19.68
N ASP A 146 -2.92 -16.41 20.63
CA ASP A 146 -2.21 -15.46 21.50
C ASP A 146 -0.81 -15.12 20.96
N GLU A 147 -0.57 -15.36 19.67
CA GLU A 147 0.69 -15.02 19.00
C GLU A 147 0.98 -13.51 19.08
N ASN A 148 2.27 -13.18 18.99
CA ASN A 148 2.85 -11.87 19.24
C ASN A 148 2.04 -10.73 18.58
N PRO A 149 1.30 -9.92 19.36
CA PRO A 149 0.49 -8.83 18.81
C PRO A 149 1.31 -7.80 18.03
N ARG A 150 2.59 -7.64 18.37
CA ARG A 150 3.49 -6.70 17.69
C ARG A 150 3.94 -7.19 16.31
N ALA A 151 3.67 -8.44 15.95
CA ALA A 151 4.05 -9.00 14.65
C ALA A 151 2.87 -9.05 13.65
N ARG A 152 1.63 -8.89 14.11
CA ARG A 152 0.39 -9.04 13.32
C ARG A 152 0.28 -8.12 12.09
N PHE A 153 0.82 -6.92 12.21
CA PHE A 153 0.68 -5.88 11.18
C PHE A 153 1.30 -6.27 9.82
N GLY A 154 0.81 -5.64 8.76
CA GLY A 154 1.19 -5.96 7.38
C GLY A 154 0.14 -6.86 6.72
N GLY A 155 0.48 -7.37 5.55
CA GLY A 155 -0.42 -8.18 4.74
C GLY A 155 -1.34 -7.31 3.90
N GLY A 156 -2.56 -7.77 3.68
CA GLY A 156 -3.57 -7.04 2.91
C GLY A 156 -4.74 -7.92 2.52
N VAL A 157 -5.70 -7.34 1.81
CA VAL A 157 -6.90 -8.04 1.36
C VAL A 157 -6.98 -7.98 -0.16
N SER A 158 -7.36 -9.10 -0.77
CA SER A 158 -7.77 -9.20 -2.17
C SER A 158 -9.09 -9.95 -2.26
N VAL A 159 -9.92 -9.62 -3.24
CA VAL A 159 -11.23 -10.23 -3.44
C VAL A 159 -11.27 -10.89 -4.82
N ASP A 160 -11.90 -12.06 -4.89
CA ASP A 160 -12.26 -12.71 -6.14
C ASP A 160 -13.60 -13.42 -5.97
N GLY A 161 -14.58 -13.04 -6.79
CA GLY A 161 -15.95 -13.52 -6.71
C GLY A 161 -16.56 -13.35 -5.32
N ASN A 162 -16.97 -14.45 -4.70
CA ASN A 162 -17.61 -14.46 -3.39
C ASN A 162 -16.62 -14.59 -2.21
N ARG A 163 -15.31 -14.52 -2.45
CA ARG A 163 -14.29 -14.70 -1.40
C ARG A 163 -13.36 -13.51 -1.27
N ALA A 164 -13.10 -13.12 -0.03
CA ALA A 164 -12.05 -12.19 0.35
C ALA A 164 -10.89 -12.96 0.98
N PHE A 165 -9.67 -12.69 0.55
CA PHE A 165 -8.45 -13.36 0.98
C PHE A 165 -7.58 -12.35 1.72
N ALA A 166 -7.25 -12.64 2.96
CA ALA A 166 -6.44 -11.80 3.82
C ALA A 166 -5.12 -12.48 4.19
N THR A 167 -4.06 -11.69 4.27
CA THR A 167 -2.76 -12.11 4.82
C THR A 167 -2.39 -11.26 6.02
N ASP A 168 -1.55 -11.77 6.90
CA ASP A 168 -1.02 -11.02 8.03
C ASP A 168 0.47 -11.27 8.33
N GLY A 169 1.03 -10.44 9.21
CA GLY A 169 2.44 -10.51 9.58
C GLY A 169 2.84 -11.72 10.43
N LEU A 170 1.89 -12.58 10.83
CA LEU A 170 2.17 -13.85 11.50
C LEU A 170 2.28 -15.01 10.50
N GLY A 171 1.91 -14.79 9.24
CA GLY A 171 1.99 -15.79 8.19
C GLY A 171 0.67 -16.47 7.86
N ASP A 172 -0.44 -16.01 8.45
CA ASP A 172 -1.75 -16.56 8.14
C ASP A 172 -2.22 -16.08 6.75
N VAL A 173 -2.85 -16.99 6.02
CA VAL A 173 -3.65 -16.73 4.82
C VAL A 173 -5.06 -17.22 5.12
N VAL A 174 -6.04 -16.33 5.01
CA VAL A 174 -7.42 -16.62 5.41
C VAL A 174 -8.38 -16.24 4.30
N ALA A 175 -9.26 -17.17 3.93
CA ALA A 175 -10.37 -16.88 3.05
C ALA A 175 -11.65 -16.66 3.86
N PHE A 176 -12.38 -15.60 3.52
CA PHE A 176 -13.67 -15.24 4.10
C PHE A 176 -14.75 -15.22 3.03
N ASP A 177 -15.97 -15.60 3.39
CA ASP A 177 -17.14 -15.34 2.56
C ASP A 177 -17.43 -13.83 2.54
N THR A 178 -17.52 -13.26 1.35
CA THR A 178 -17.74 -11.81 1.20
C THR A 178 -19.08 -11.34 1.75
N ALA A 179 -20.09 -12.21 1.84
CA ALA A 179 -21.44 -11.86 2.27
C ALA A 179 -21.52 -11.59 3.78
N ASP A 180 -20.86 -12.40 4.60
CA ASP A 180 -21.00 -12.37 6.06
C ASP A 180 -19.67 -12.40 6.83
N GLY A 181 -18.54 -12.49 6.14
CA GLY A 181 -17.21 -12.51 6.75
C GLY A 181 -16.86 -13.83 7.44
N LYS A 182 -17.64 -14.91 7.24
CA LYS A 182 -17.30 -16.22 7.81
C LYS A 182 -16.02 -16.77 7.19
N GLU A 183 -15.14 -17.29 8.03
CA GLU A 183 -13.93 -18.00 7.60
C GLU A 183 -14.32 -19.26 6.82
N VAL A 184 -13.84 -19.35 5.57
CA VAL A 184 -14.01 -20.51 4.68
C VAL A 184 -12.87 -21.50 4.90
N TRP A 185 -11.63 -21.00 4.89
CA TRP A 185 -10.44 -21.77 5.18
C TRP A 185 -9.32 -20.86 5.71
N ARG A 186 -8.32 -21.49 6.32
CA ARG A 186 -7.10 -20.85 6.83
C ARG A 186 -5.90 -21.74 6.56
N ALA A 187 -4.80 -21.14 6.14
CA ALA A 187 -3.51 -21.78 5.95
C ALA A 187 -2.39 -20.92 6.55
N LYS A 188 -1.26 -21.55 6.87
CA LYS A 188 -0.06 -20.87 7.37
C LYS A 188 1.17 -21.38 6.60
N PRO A 189 1.33 -20.98 5.32
CA PRO A 189 2.35 -21.55 4.43
C PRO A 189 3.77 -21.16 4.83
N GLY A 190 3.94 -20.03 5.50
CA GLY A 190 5.20 -19.43 5.91
C GLY A 190 4.99 -17.97 6.30
N GLY A 191 5.99 -17.29 6.85
CA GLY A 191 5.81 -15.88 7.21
C GLY A 191 7.04 -15.25 7.86
N PRO A 192 7.04 -13.91 8.07
CA PRO A 192 5.91 -12.97 7.94
C PRO A 192 5.38 -12.73 6.52
N LEU A 193 4.06 -12.62 6.33
CA LEU A 193 3.46 -12.16 5.07
C LEU A 193 3.12 -10.67 5.17
N ARG A 194 3.90 -9.82 4.49
CA ARG A 194 3.78 -8.36 4.63
C ARG A 194 2.98 -7.68 3.53
N GLY A 195 2.69 -8.38 2.43
CA GLY A 195 1.89 -7.90 1.32
C GLY A 195 0.55 -8.61 1.20
N ALA A 196 -0.38 -8.01 0.47
CA ALA A 196 -1.66 -8.62 0.11
C ALA A 196 -1.47 -9.82 -0.82
N PRO A 197 -2.39 -10.81 -0.80
CA PRO A 197 -2.38 -11.90 -1.77
C PRO A 197 -2.72 -11.41 -3.17
N THR A 198 -2.22 -12.08 -4.20
CA THR A 198 -2.75 -11.97 -5.57
C THR A 198 -3.55 -13.22 -5.88
N VAL A 199 -4.78 -13.07 -6.39
CA VAL A 199 -5.69 -14.19 -6.64
C VAL A 199 -5.94 -14.30 -8.13
N ALA A 200 -5.58 -15.42 -8.74
CA ALA A 200 -5.82 -15.70 -10.15
C ALA A 200 -5.66 -17.19 -10.44
N ASN A 201 -6.23 -17.65 -11.55
CA ASN A 201 -6.03 -19.02 -12.06
C ASN A 201 -6.37 -20.13 -11.04
N GLY A 202 -7.37 -19.89 -10.18
CA GLY A 202 -7.75 -20.83 -9.13
C GLY A 202 -6.76 -20.90 -7.96
N GLN A 203 -5.82 -19.95 -7.86
CA GLN A 203 -4.76 -19.94 -6.86
C GLN A 203 -4.66 -18.59 -6.14
N VAL A 204 -4.13 -18.64 -4.92
CA VAL A 204 -3.79 -17.50 -4.07
C VAL A 204 -2.27 -17.46 -3.93
N TYR A 205 -1.67 -16.41 -4.46
CA TYR A 205 -0.22 -16.19 -4.47
C TYR A 205 0.15 -15.24 -3.33
N VAL A 206 1.05 -15.69 -2.46
CA VAL A 206 1.56 -14.91 -1.33
C VAL A 206 3.07 -14.97 -1.28
N VAL A 207 3.71 -13.85 -0.94
CA VAL A 207 5.15 -13.78 -0.79
C VAL A 207 5.50 -13.39 0.64
N SER A 208 6.37 -14.17 1.25
CA SER A 208 6.90 -13.91 2.59
C SER A 208 8.04 -12.90 2.56
N GLN A 209 8.36 -12.37 3.74
CA GLN A 209 9.42 -11.39 3.94
C GLN A 209 10.83 -11.95 3.63
N ASP A 210 11.00 -13.28 3.62
CA ASP A 210 12.23 -13.98 3.25
C ASP A 210 12.20 -14.52 1.80
N ASN A 211 11.46 -13.83 0.92
CA ASN A 211 11.43 -14.08 -0.52
C ASN A 211 10.94 -15.49 -0.89
N GLN A 212 10.02 -16.06 -0.12
CA GLN A 212 9.34 -17.31 -0.49
C GLN A 212 7.97 -17.01 -1.09
N LEU A 213 7.76 -17.41 -2.34
CA LEU A 213 6.47 -17.38 -3.01
C LEU A 213 5.74 -18.71 -2.78
N PHE A 214 4.52 -18.63 -2.31
CA PHE A 214 3.62 -19.76 -2.14
C PHE A 214 2.42 -19.58 -3.04
N ALA A 215 2.02 -20.64 -3.73
CA ALA A 215 0.74 -20.71 -4.41
C ALA A 215 -0.16 -21.70 -3.68
N LEU A 216 -1.28 -21.20 -3.18
CA LEU A 216 -2.28 -21.97 -2.46
C LEU A 216 -3.48 -22.19 -3.38
N ASP A 217 -4.13 -23.34 -3.28
CA ASP A 217 -5.40 -23.60 -3.94
C ASP A 217 -6.47 -22.65 -3.38
N GLN A 218 -7.20 -21.97 -4.26
CA GLN A 218 -8.18 -20.98 -3.86
C GLN A 218 -9.39 -21.59 -3.14
N ALA A 219 -9.68 -22.88 -3.37
CA ALA A 219 -10.80 -23.60 -2.80
C ALA A 219 -10.57 -24.05 -1.36
N ASP A 220 -9.38 -24.55 -1.04
CA ASP A 220 -9.10 -25.15 0.28
C ASP A 220 -7.83 -24.63 0.98
N GLY A 221 -7.06 -23.75 0.35
CA GLY A 221 -5.87 -23.14 0.93
C GLY A 221 -4.65 -24.07 0.97
N LYS A 222 -4.70 -25.25 0.35
CA LYS A 222 -3.52 -26.14 0.31
C LYS A 222 -2.44 -25.55 -0.57
N VAL A 223 -1.20 -25.61 -0.10
CA VAL A 223 -0.04 -25.23 -0.92
C VAL A 223 0.07 -26.18 -2.12
N VAL A 224 -0.05 -25.64 -3.32
CA VAL A 224 0.09 -26.36 -4.60
C VAL A 224 1.56 -26.43 -5.00
N TRP A 225 2.26 -25.30 -4.88
CA TRP A 225 3.69 -25.21 -5.16
C TRP A 225 4.33 -24.04 -4.40
N THR A 226 5.65 -24.08 -4.29
CA THR A 226 6.47 -23.02 -3.70
C THR A 226 7.62 -22.67 -4.62
N GLN A 227 8.10 -21.43 -4.52
CA GLN A 227 9.29 -20.96 -5.21
C GLN A 227 10.07 -20.02 -4.31
N SER A 228 11.38 -20.18 -4.28
CA SER A 228 12.28 -19.35 -3.47
C SER A 228 13.00 -18.33 -4.35
N GLY A 229 12.99 -17.07 -3.93
CA GLY A 229 13.87 -16.01 -4.44
C GLY A 229 15.23 -16.02 -3.73
N SER A 230 16.05 -15.02 -4.04
CA SER A 230 17.32 -14.81 -3.33
C SER A 230 17.07 -14.42 -1.87
N LEU A 231 17.78 -15.05 -0.94
CA LEU A 231 17.69 -14.69 0.48
C LEU A 231 18.44 -13.38 0.71
N GLU A 232 17.72 -12.33 1.06
CA GLU A 232 18.31 -11.05 1.43
C GLU A 232 18.57 -11.00 2.94
N ALA A 233 19.84 -10.87 3.34
CA ALA A 233 20.19 -10.68 4.75
C ALA A 233 19.76 -9.30 5.29
N GLN A 234 19.49 -8.35 4.39
CA GLN A 234 19.01 -6.99 4.68
C GLN A 234 18.06 -6.57 3.55
N GLY A 235 16.79 -6.33 3.86
CA GLY A 235 15.77 -6.00 2.87
C GLY A 235 14.87 -4.84 3.33
N VAL A 236 14.21 -4.20 2.36
CA VAL A 236 13.20 -3.17 2.62
C VAL A 236 12.00 -3.82 3.29
N PHE A 237 11.45 -3.18 4.32
CA PHE A 237 10.29 -3.69 5.02
C PHE A 237 9.03 -3.54 4.16
N GLY A 238 8.59 -4.65 3.56
CA GLY A 238 7.39 -4.72 2.71
C GLY A 238 7.57 -5.74 1.60
N VAL A 239 6.47 -6.30 1.09
CA VAL A 239 6.50 -7.24 -0.03
C VAL A 239 5.44 -6.80 -1.03
N ALA A 240 5.83 -6.65 -2.30
CA ALA A 240 4.88 -6.32 -3.36
C ALA A 240 4.01 -7.54 -3.68
N ALA A 241 2.71 -7.33 -3.86
CA ALA A 241 1.83 -8.39 -4.32
C ALA A 241 2.27 -8.83 -5.74
N PRO A 242 2.50 -10.14 -5.99
CA PRO A 242 2.90 -10.63 -7.32
C PRO A 242 1.91 -10.19 -8.41
N ALA A 243 2.39 -9.95 -9.62
CA ALA A 243 1.53 -9.75 -10.78
C ALA A 243 1.27 -11.08 -11.48
N THR A 244 0.06 -11.30 -11.97
CA THR A 244 -0.28 -12.48 -12.77
C THR A 244 -0.95 -12.08 -14.08
N GLY A 245 -0.59 -12.77 -15.16
CA GLY A 245 -1.16 -12.52 -16.48
C GLY A 245 -0.69 -13.56 -17.49
N GLN A 246 -1.59 -14.00 -18.37
CA GLN A 246 -1.28 -14.94 -19.46
C GLN A 246 -0.55 -16.22 -18.98
N GLY A 247 -0.96 -16.76 -17.83
CA GLY A 247 -0.35 -17.95 -17.22
C GLY A 247 1.02 -17.73 -16.58
N THR A 248 1.53 -16.50 -16.56
CA THR A 248 2.80 -16.13 -15.92
C THR A 248 2.56 -15.45 -14.58
N VAL A 249 3.37 -15.79 -13.58
CA VAL A 249 3.45 -15.11 -12.28
C VAL A 249 4.77 -14.37 -12.21
N VAL A 250 4.71 -13.06 -11.99
CA VAL A 250 5.88 -12.19 -11.82
C VAL A 250 5.91 -11.72 -10.37
N ALA A 251 6.95 -12.10 -9.64
CA ALA A 251 7.18 -11.69 -8.26
C ALA A 251 8.50 -10.91 -8.18
N GLY A 252 8.44 -9.71 -7.62
CA GLY A 252 9.63 -8.92 -7.31
C GLY A 252 10.11 -9.31 -5.92
N PHE A 253 11.14 -10.13 -5.87
CA PHE A 253 11.93 -10.44 -4.69
C PHE A 253 13.41 -10.21 -4.98
#